data_AF-A0A510JN37-F1
#
_entry.id   AF-A0A510JN37-F1
#
_cell.length_a   1.000
_cell.length_b   1.000
_cell.length_c   1.000
_cell.angle_alpha   90.00
_cell.angle_beta   90.00
_cell.angle_gamma   90.00
#
_symmetry.space_group_name_H-M   'P 1'
#
loop_
_entity.id
_entity.type
_entity.pdbx_description
1 polymer ?
#
loop_
_entity_poly.entity_id
_entity_poly.type
_entity_poly.pdbx_seq_one_letter_code
_entity_poly.pdbx_strand_id
1 'polypeptide(L)'
;MKQEEIFNKRKDKGNFIVLSNYIPNEEDNIEVINSNLLTKKPKAYMTENPFKNYFICYTEGSYFKGKSDLIKGRVLENLKIDDNKSIQCLIPFVVGVDN
;
A
#
# COMPACT_ATOMS: atom_id res chain seq x y z
N MET A 1 -20.17 14.72 17.05
CA MET A 1 -19.55 14.92 15.72
C MET A 1 -20.25 14.02 14.73
N LYS A 2 -20.46 14.50 13.51
CA LYS A 2 -20.86 13.63 12.40
C LYS A 2 -19.68 12.70 12.06
N GLN A 3 -19.96 11.48 11.59
CA GLN A 3 -18.93 10.48 11.31
C GLN A 3 -17.84 10.99 10.34
N GLU A 4 -18.24 11.82 9.38
CA GLU A 4 -17.35 12.45 8.41
C GLU A 4 -16.31 13.39 9.05
N GLU A 5 -16.69 14.14 10.09
CA GLU A 5 -15.77 15.02 10.83
C GLU A 5 -14.72 14.21 11.58
N ILE A 6 -15.10 13.06 12.14
CA ILE A 6 -14.18 12.14 12.82
C ILE A 6 -13.17 11.58 11.82
N PHE A 7 -13.66 11.13 10.66
CA PHE A 7 -12.81 10.56 9.63
C PHE A 7 -11.80 11.58 9.07
N ASN A 8 -12.25 12.81 8.78
CA ASN A 8 -11.35 13.84 8.26
C ASN A 8 -10.26 14.23 9.26
N LYS A 9 -10.59 14.31 10.57
CA LYS A 9 -9.59 14.58 11.63
C LYS A 9 -8.53 13.49 11.78
N ARG A 10 -8.78 12.28 11.28
CA ARG A 10 -7.78 11.19 11.31
C ARG A 10 -6.67 11.39 10.29
N LYS A 11 -6.88 12.15 9.20
CA LYS A 11 -5.87 12.38 8.16
C LYS A 11 -4.63 13.09 8.69
N ASP A 12 -4.80 13.95 9.70
CA ASP A 12 -3.72 14.77 10.27
C ASP A 12 -2.89 14.04 11.34
N LYS A 13 -3.14 12.74 11.56
CA LYS A 13 -2.44 11.95 12.58
C LYS A 13 -1.04 11.56 12.12
N GLY A 14 -0.11 11.56 13.07
CA GLY A 14 1.30 11.20 12.85
C GLY A 14 1.56 9.70 12.81
N ASN A 15 0.55 8.86 13.07
CA ASN A 15 0.63 7.42 12.83
C ASN A 15 -0.58 6.97 12.03
N PHE A 16 -0.43 5.86 11.31
CA PHE A 16 -1.48 5.30 10.49
C PHE A 16 -1.36 3.79 10.34
N ILE A 17 -2.50 3.17 10.06
CA ILE A 17 -2.59 1.80 9.59
C ILE A 17 -2.95 1.77 8.11
N VAL A 18 -2.53 0.72 7.40
CA VAL A 18 -2.95 0.46 6.03
C VAL A 18 -4.10 -0.55 6.00
N LEU A 19 -5.09 -0.31 5.15
CA LEU A 19 -6.24 -1.17 4.88
C LEU A 19 -6.20 -1.81 3.49
N SER A 20 -5.08 -1.64 2.78
CA SER A 20 -4.76 -2.40 1.57
C SER A 20 -3.26 -2.68 1.51
N ASN A 21 -2.85 -3.49 0.53
CA ASN A 21 -1.44 -3.78 0.29
C ASN A 21 -0.67 -2.52 -0.09
N TYR A 22 0.53 -2.37 0.48
CA TYR A 22 1.32 -1.15 0.42
C TYR A 22 2.78 -1.44 0.09
N ILE A 23 3.33 -0.69 -0.86
CA ILE A 23 4.77 -0.53 -1.02
C ILE A 23 5.07 0.98 -0.94
N PRO A 24 5.85 1.44 0.05
CA PRO A 24 6.21 2.85 0.19
C PRO A 24 6.99 3.33 -1.02
N ASN A 25 6.67 4.50 -1.59
CA ASN A 25 7.56 5.15 -2.55
C ASN A 25 8.72 5.87 -1.85
N GLU A 26 9.61 6.49 -2.62
CA GLU A 26 10.80 7.17 -2.07
C GLU A 26 10.45 8.44 -1.28
N GLU A 27 9.28 9.04 -1.56
CA GLU A 27 8.79 10.26 -0.91
C GLU A 27 7.94 9.96 0.33
N ASP A 28 7.47 8.72 0.48
CA ASP A 28 6.74 8.24 1.65
C ASP A 28 7.70 8.17 2.85
N ASN A 29 7.86 9.30 3.54
CA ASN A 29 8.69 9.41 4.74
C ASN A 29 8.01 8.72 5.94
N ILE A 30 8.29 7.43 6.11
CA ILE A 30 7.66 6.57 7.11
C ILE A 30 8.67 5.87 8.03
N GLU A 31 8.24 5.61 9.26
CA GLU A 31 8.87 4.72 10.21
C GLU A 31 7.96 3.49 10.41
N VAL A 32 8.51 2.28 10.26
CA VAL A 32 7.75 1.04 10.40
C VAL A 32 7.69 0.65 11.87
N ILE A 33 6.50 0.66 12.47
CA ILE A 33 6.31 0.33 13.89
C ILE A 33 5.94 -1.15 14.05
N ASN A 34 5.02 -1.64 13.21
CA ASN A 34 4.67 -3.06 13.12
C ASN A 34 4.35 -3.42 11.67
N SER A 35 4.73 -4.62 11.24
CA SER A 35 4.58 -5.02 9.84
C SER A 35 3.98 -6.41 9.71
N ASN A 36 3.00 -6.49 8.82
CA ASN A 36 2.54 -7.74 8.24
C ASN A 36 3.09 -7.78 6.81
N LEU A 37 4.03 -8.68 6.53
CA LEU A 37 4.64 -8.79 5.21
C LEU A 37 4.05 -9.96 4.43
N LEU A 38 3.86 -9.76 3.12
CA LEU A 38 3.39 -10.78 2.20
C LEU A 38 4.25 -10.81 0.94
N THR A 39 4.77 -11.98 0.61
CA THR A 39 5.33 -12.25 -0.72
C THR A 39 4.18 -12.61 -1.66
N LYS A 40 3.79 -11.68 -2.53
CA LYS A 40 2.80 -11.96 -3.57
C LYS A 40 3.43 -12.69 -4.74
N LYS A 41 2.73 -13.74 -5.19
CA LYS A 41 3.03 -14.51 -6.40
C LYS A 41 1.93 -14.27 -7.45
N PRO A 42 1.84 -13.04 -7.99
CA PRO A 42 0.71 -12.65 -8.82
C PRO A 42 0.69 -13.40 -10.16
N LYS A 43 -0.52 -13.53 -10.71
CA LYS A 43 -0.75 -14.11 -12.03
C LYS A 43 -1.61 -13.18 -12.89
N ALA A 44 -1.35 -13.16 -14.18
CA ALA A 44 -2.21 -12.52 -15.17
C ALA A 44 -3.36 -13.46 -15.58
N TYR A 45 -4.51 -12.88 -15.87
CA TYR A 45 -5.69 -13.60 -16.34
C TYR A 45 -5.62 -13.72 -17.88
N MET A 46 -6.02 -14.86 -18.44
CA MET A 46 -6.18 -15.10 -19.89
C MET A 46 -4.93 -14.84 -20.74
N THR A 47 -3.79 -15.39 -20.33
CA THR A 47 -2.51 -15.33 -21.07
C THR A 47 -1.85 -16.70 -21.06
N GLU A 48 -1.02 -16.99 -22.07
CA GLU A 48 -0.28 -18.26 -22.19
C GLU A 48 0.70 -18.47 -21.02
N ASN A 49 1.48 -17.43 -20.69
CA ASN A 49 2.30 -17.39 -19.48
C ASN A 49 1.63 -16.51 -18.41
N PRO A 50 0.97 -17.12 -17.40
CA PRO A 50 0.27 -16.36 -16.37
C PRO A 50 1.21 -15.75 -15.33
N PHE A 51 2.49 -16.13 -15.27
CA PHE A 51 3.36 -15.75 -14.17
C PHE A 51 3.89 -14.32 -14.31
N LYS A 52 3.88 -13.60 -13.19
CA LYS A 52 4.50 -12.29 -13.04
C LYS A 52 5.63 -12.39 -11.99
N ASN A 53 6.56 -11.45 -12.03
CA ASN A 53 7.61 -11.30 -11.03
C ASN A 53 7.00 -11.12 -9.64
N TYR A 54 7.60 -11.80 -8.66
CA TYR A 54 7.16 -11.74 -7.28
C TYR A 54 7.60 -10.43 -6.65
N PHE A 55 6.86 -9.99 -5.65
CA PHE A 55 7.22 -8.82 -4.86
C PHE A 55 6.78 -9.01 -3.41
N ILE A 56 7.41 -8.27 -2.52
CA ILE A 56 7.07 -8.23 -1.10
C ILE A 56 6.37 -6.91 -0.84
N CYS A 57 5.25 -6.94 -0.13
CA CYS A 57 4.52 -5.75 0.28
C CYS A 57 4.08 -5.85 1.73
N TYR A 58 3.81 -4.69 2.34
CA TYR A 58 3.08 -4.63 3.60
C TYR A 58 1.60 -4.91 3.32
N THR A 59 0.94 -5.61 4.23
CA THR A 59 -0.49 -5.91 4.13
C THR A 59 -1.30 -5.13 5.14
N GLU A 60 -2.62 -5.29 5.03
CA GLU A 60 -3.62 -4.74 5.92
C GLU A 60 -3.24 -4.99 7.39
N GLY A 61 -3.41 -3.95 8.21
CA GLY A 61 -3.07 -3.97 9.64
C GLY A 61 -1.60 -3.66 9.96
N SER A 62 -0.73 -3.46 8.96
CA SER A 62 0.60 -2.90 9.22
C SER A 62 0.48 -1.47 9.75
N TYR A 63 1.37 -1.10 10.67
CA TYR A 63 1.33 0.14 11.46
C TYR A 63 2.61 0.95 11.27
N PHE A 64 2.43 2.23 10.98
CA PHE A 64 3.50 3.13 10.61
C PHE A 64 3.36 4.46 11.33
N LYS A 65 4.49 5.14 11.48
CA LYS A 65 4.55 6.54 11.87
C LYS A 65 4.96 7.37 10.66
N GLY A 66 4.23 8.45 10.40
CA GLY A 66 4.31 9.27 9.20
C GLY A 66 3.03 10.08 8.99
N LYS A 67 3.09 11.07 8.10
CA LYS A 67 1.92 11.91 7.76
C LYS A 67 0.99 11.18 6.81
N SER A 68 -0.16 10.72 7.33
CA SER A 68 -1.03 9.81 6.59
C SER A 68 -1.61 10.40 5.29
N ASP A 69 -1.82 11.71 5.25
CA ASP A 69 -2.31 12.46 4.08
C ASP A 69 -1.30 12.54 2.92
N LEU A 70 -0.01 12.35 3.22
CA LEU A 70 1.07 12.40 2.24
C LEU A 70 1.40 11.03 1.63
N ILE A 71 0.88 9.93 2.20
CA ILE A 71 1.21 8.59 1.73
C ILE A 71 0.63 8.35 0.34
N LYS A 72 1.50 7.98 -0.61
CA LYS A 72 1.11 7.69 -2.00
C LYS A 72 1.36 6.25 -2.40
N GLY A 73 2.35 5.57 -1.82
CA GLY A 73 2.75 4.23 -2.25
C GLY A 73 3.19 4.15 -3.71
N ARG A 74 3.17 2.95 -4.28
CA ARG A 74 3.66 2.67 -5.63
C ARG A 74 2.63 1.98 -6.51
N VAL A 75 2.74 2.21 -7.82
CA VAL A 75 2.24 1.31 -8.85
C VAL A 75 3.44 0.59 -9.42
N LEU A 76 3.44 -0.74 -9.39
CA LEU A 76 4.51 -1.52 -10.02
C LEU A 76 4.13 -1.82 -11.46
N GLU A 77 5.06 -1.51 -12.36
CA GLU A 77 4.98 -1.80 -13.78
C GLU A 77 5.98 -2.89 -14.15
N ASN A 78 5.89 -3.43 -15.37
CA ASN A 78 6.85 -4.40 -15.91
C ASN A 78 7.03 -5.66 -15.05
N LEU A 79 6.02 -6.02 -14.25
CA LEU A 79 6.01 -7.28 -13.51
C LEU A 79 5.83 -8.49 -14.43
N LYS A 80 5.29 -8.28 -15.63
CA LYS A 80 5.15 -9.31 -16.66
C LYS A 80 6.07 -8.96 -17.81
N ILE A 81 7.01 -9.85 -18.13
CA ILE A 81 8.09 -9.60 -19.10
C ILE A 81 7.54 -9.30 -20.49
N ASP A 82 6.47 -9.99 -20.88
CA ASP A 82 5.82 -9.93 -22.18
C ASP A 82 4.55 -9.06 -22.20
N ASP A 83 4.26 -8.32 -21.12
CA ASP A 83 3.14 -7.38 -21.05
C ASP A 83 3.43 -6.21 -20.10
N ASN A 84 3.91 -5.11 -20.68
CA ASN A 84 4.21 -3.87 -19.94
C ASN A 84 2.96 -3.11 -19.48
N LYS A 85 1.76 -3.46 -19.96
CA LYS A 85 0.50 -2.86 -19.50
C LYS A 85 -0.01 -3.51 -18.20
N SER A 86 0.52 -4.68 -17.85
CA SER A 86 0.22 -5.33 -16.59
C SER A 86 0.83 -4.55 -15.42
N ILE A 87 -0.01 -3.81 -14.70
CA ILE A 87 0.37 -3.10 -13.48
C ILE A 87 -0.11 -3.83 -12.21
N GLN A 88 0.48 -3.47 -11.08
CA GLN A 88 -0.01 -3.80 -9.75
C GLN A 88 -0.13 -2.52 -8.91
N CYS A 89 -1.36 -2.19 -8.50
CA CYS A 89 -1.61 -1.06 -7.61
C CYS A 89 -1.28 -1.44 -6.16
N LEU A 90 -0.39 -0.68 -5.53
CA LEU A 90 0.04 -0.79 -4.13
C LEU A 90 0.02 0.59 -3.47
N ILE A 91 -0.88 1.46 -3.96
CA ILE A 91 -1.31 2.69 -3.33
C ILE A 91 -2.22 2.30 -2.17
N PRO A 92 -1.85 2.61 -0.92
CA PRO A 92 -2.58 2.12 0.24
C PRO A 92 -3.86 2.93 0.47
N PHE A 93 -4.88 2.27 1.01
CA PHE A 93 -5.89 2.97 1.78
C PHE A 93 -5.38 3.15 3.20
N VAL A 94 -5.22 4.38 3.66
CA VAL A 94 -4.64 4.71 4.98
C VAL A 94 -5.70 5.25 5.92
N VAL A 95 -5.56 4.91 7.20
CA VAL A 95 -6.35 5.50 8.28
C VAL A 95 -5.39 5.94 9.37
N GLY A 96 -5.34 7.25 9.63
CA GLY A 96 -4.60 7.77 10.76
C GLY A 96 -5.20 7.33 12.09
N VAL A 97 -4.34 6.98 13.04
CA VAL A 97 -4.72 6.44 14.35
C VAL A 97 -4.03 7.22 15.46
N ASP A 98 -4.62 7.18 16.65
CA ASP A 98 -3.99 7.71 17.85
C ASP A 98 -2.82 6.82 18.28
N ASN A 99 -1.91 7.36 19.09
CA ASN A 99 -0.80 6.61 19.69
C ASN A 99 -1.30 5.42 20.53
#